data_AF-A0A6L5P1R2-F1
#
_entry.id   AF-A0A6L5P1R2-F1
#
_cell.length_a   1.000
_cell.length_b   1.000
_cell.length_c   1.000
_cell.angle_alpha   90.00
_cell.angle_beta   90.00
_cell.angle_gamma   90.00
#
_symmetry.space_group_name_H-M   'P 1'
#
loop_
_entity.id
_entity.type
_entity.pdbx_description
1 polymer ?
#
loop_
_entity_poly.entity_id
_entity_poly.type
_entity_poly.pdbx_seq_one_letter_code
_entity_poly.pdbx_strand_id
1 'polypeptide(L)'
;MSAEVQVLSASTRTNLEALKHYMKKLGYSKFHEDARGWIKFGSAIEYVNVHLDTFMYDISIWSMEKAREIAEINQAILDFYEAEGIKE
;
A
#
# COMPACT_ATOMS: atom_id res chain seq x y z
N MET A 1 -4.77 -15.91 25.59
CA MET A 1 -3.83 -15.96 24.47
C MET A 1 -3.53 -14.53 24.09
N SER A 2 -2.31 -14.05 24.33
CA SER A 2 -1.90 -12.70 23.93
C SER A 2 -1.72 -12.74 22.42
N ALA A 3 -2.52 -11.97 21.67
CA ALA A 3 -2.24 -11.75 20.25
C ALA A 3 -0.88 -11.05 20.20
N GLU A 4 0.17 -11.77 19.80
CA GLU A 4 1.43 -11.12 19.42
C GLU A 4 1.07 -10.17 18.28
N VAL A 5 1.07 -8.88 18.57
CA VAL A 5 1.03 -7.86 17.54
C VAL A 5 2.31 -8.05 16.74
N GLN A 6 2.20 -8.64 15.54
CA GLN A 6 3.32 -8.75 14.62
C GLN A 6 3.79 -7.33 14.31
N VAL A 7 4.88 -6.92 14.94
CA VAL A 7 5.52 -5.64 14.68
C VAL A 7 6.33 -5.78 13.40
N LEU A 8 6.05 -4.93 12.40
CA LEU A 8 6.83 -4.88 11.17
C LEU A 8 8.32 -4.70 11.45
N SER A 9 9.15 -5.36 10.64
CA SER A 9 10.61 -5.22 10.71
C SER A 9 11.06 -3.79 10.37
N ALA A 10 12.28 -3.42 10.75
CA ALA A 10 12.84 -2.10 10.45
C ALA A 10 13.00 -1.87 8.92
N SER A 11 13.33 -2.92 8.15
CA SER A 11 13.39 -2.84 6.69
C SER A 11 12.01 -2.63 6.09
N THR A 12 11.01 -3.39 6.56
CA THR A 12 9.62 -3.27 6.09
C THR A 12 9.07 -1.87 6.35
N ARG A 13 9.35 -1.28 7.51
CA ARG A 13 8.97 0.11 7.79
C ARG A 13 9.63 1.11 6.84
N THR A 14 10.91 0.92 6.52
CA THR A 14 11.64 1.82 5.61
C THR A 14 11.08 1.76 4.19
N ASN A 15 10.82 0.56 3.70
CA ASN A 15 10.23 0.35 2.38
C ASN A 15 8.78 0.86 2.33
N LEU A 16 8.04 0.74 3.42
CA LEU A 16 6.70 1.29 3.56
C LEU A 16 6.69 2.83 3.52
N GLU A 17 7.66 3.49 4.15
CA GLU A 17 7.85 4.93 4.03
C GLU A 17 8.22 5.37 2.60
N ALA A 18 9.06 4.60 1.91
CA ALA A 18 9.37 4.84 0.50
C ALA A 18 8.11 4.74 -0.38
N LEU A 19 7.29 3.70 -0.16
CA LEU A 19 6.01 3.52 -0.83
C LEU A 19 5.05 4.67 -0.51
N LYS A 20 4.93 5.11 0.75
CA LYS A 20 4.12 6.30 1.11
C LYS A 20 4.58 7.54 0.36
N HIS A 21 5.88 7.77 0.29
CA HIS A 21 6.42 8.94 -0.41
C HIS A 21 6.11 8.89 -1.91
N TYR A 22 6.22 7.72 -2.53
CA TYR A 22 5.85 7.49 -3.92
C TYR A 22 4.34 7.72 -4.15
N MET A 23 3.49 7.09 -3.35
CA MET A 23 2.03 7.23 -3.43
C MET A 23 1.59 8.68 -3.21
N LYS A 24 2.25 9.44 -2.33
CA LYS A 24 1.99 10.86 -2.15
C LYS A 24 2.29 11.68 -3.42
N LYS A 25 3.34 11.36 -4.18
CA LYS A 25 3.63 12.01 -5.47
C LYS A 25 2.55 11.72 -6.51
N LEU A 26 1.93 10.54 -6.43
CA LEU A 26 0.78 10.16 -7.27
C LEU A 26 -0.55 10.78 -6.80
N GLY A 27 -0.55 11.60 -5.75
CA GLY A 27 -1.76 12.29 -5.25
C GLY A 27 -2.51 11.54 -4.14
N TYR A 28 -1.97 10.43 -3.65
CA TYR A 28 -2.52 9.68 -2.51
C TYR A 28 -2.03 10.28 -1.20
N SER A 29 -2.75 11.29 -0.72
CA SER A 29 -2.35 12.04 0.48
C SER A 29 -3.02 11.57 1.78
N LYS A 30 -4.01 10.66 1.69
CA LYS A 30 -4.65 10.05 2.86
C LYS A 30 -4.06 8.66 3.07
N PHE A 31 -3.65 8.36 4.30
CA PHE A 31 -3.11 7.07 4.69
C PHE A 31 -3.65 6.66 6.05
N HIS A 32 -3.95 5.38 6.22
CA HIS A 32 -4.36 4.79 7.49
C HIS A 32 -3.59 3.48 7.69
N GLU A 33 -2.89 3.35 8.80
CA GLU A 33 -2.23 2.11 9.19
C GLU A 33 -3.13 1.32 10.14
N ASP A 34 -3.24 0.02 9.92
CA ASP A 34 -3.91 -0.87 10.84
C ASP A 34 -3.01 -1.28 12.01
N ALA A 35 -3.56 -2.04 12.97
CA ALA A 35 -2.83 -2.50 14.15
C ALA A 35 -1.66 -3.46 13.84
N ARG A 36 -1.58 -4.00 12.62
CA ARG A 36 -0.52 -4.88 12.13
C ARG A 36 0.54 -4.10 11.32
N GLY A 37 0.35 -2.78 11.16
CA GLY A 37 1.25 -1.90 10.42
C GLY A 37 0.97 -1.83 8.92
N TRP A 38 -0.12 -2.44 8.46
CA TRP A 38 -0.52 -2.46 7.06
C TRP A 38 -1.28 -1.21 6.68
N ILE A 39 -1.16 -0.79 5.41
CA ILE A 39 -1.57 0.55 5.00
C ILE A 39 -2.70 0.54 3.99
N LYS A 40 -3.66 1.41 4.27
CA LYS A 40 -4.64 1.88 3.30
C LYS A 40 -4.22 3.24 2.74
N PHE A 41 -4.03 3.34 1.43
CA PHE A 41 -3.84 4.61 0.72
C PHE A 41 -5.16 5.10 0.14
N GLY A 42 -5.41 6.40 0.22
CA GLY A 42 -6.57 7.06 -0.37
C GLY A 42 -6.19 8.39 -1.01
N SER A 43 -6.86 8.74 -2.09
CA SER A 43 -6.78 10.07 -2.69
C SER A 43 -7.79 11.03 -2.03
N ALA A 44 -7.50 12.33 -2.06
CA ALA A 44 -8.42 13.36 -1.57
C ALA A 44 -9.79 13.30 -2.29
N ILE A 45 -9.76 12.83 -3.52
CA ILE A 45 -10.91 12.49 -4.36
C ILE A 45 -11.08 10.97 -4.22
N GLU A 46 -12.13 10.49 -3.56
CA GLU A 46 -12.27 9.12 -2.99
C GLU A 46 -12.32 7.96 -4.01
N TYR A 47 -11.70 8.13 -5.17
CA TYR A 47 -11.81 7.23 -6.31
C TYR A 47 -10.83 6.08 -6.31
N VAL A 48 -9.77 6.09 -5.51
CA VAL A 48 -8.79 5.00 -5.50
C VAL A 48 -8.38 4.70 -4.07
N ASN A 49 -8.54 3.44 -3.68
CA ASN A 49 -8.07 2.90 -2.41
C ASN A 49 -7.11 1.75 -2.69
N VAL A 50 -6.01 1.69 -1.95
CA VAL A 50 -5.06 0.58 -1.99
C VAL A 50 -4.91 0.03 -0.60
N HIS A 51 -5.10 -1.27 -0.41
CA HIS A 51 -4.82 -1.99 0.82
C HIS A 51 -3.69 -2.98 0.56
N LEU A 52 -2.74 -3.10 1.49
CA LEU A 52 -1.65 -4.06 1.39
C LEU A 52 -1.61 -4.90 2.66
N ASP A 53 -1.56 -6.23 2.55
CA ASP A 53 -1.17 -7.16 3.61
C ASP A 53 0.05 -7.99 3.10
N THR A 54 0.55 -8.86 3.94
CA THR A 54 1.65 -9.80 3.73
C THR A 54 1.45 -10.73 2.52
N PHE A 55 0.20 -11.09 2.23
CA PHE A 55 -0.14 -12.15 1.27
C PHE A 55 -0.90 -11.66 0.06
N MET A 56 -1.43 -10.44 0.12
CA MET A 56 -2.23 -9.86 -0.95
C MET A 56 -2.32 -8.35 -0.81
N TYR A 57 -2.58 -7.69 -1.92
CA TYR A 57 -3.05 -6.32 -1.95
C TYR A 57 -4.34 -6.24 -2.75
N ASP A 58 -5.15 -5.23 -2.45
CA ASP A 58 -6.29 -4.86 -3.28
C ASP A 58 -6.17 -3.40 -3.73
N ILE A 59 -6.59 -3.15 -4.97
CA ILE A 59 -6.72 -1.83 -5.55
C ILE A 59 -8.19 -1.66 -5.91
N SER A 60 -8.89 -0.79 -5.18
CA SER A 60 -10.28 -0.47 -5.41
C SER A 60 -10.40 0.88 -6.12
N ILE A 61 -10.86 0.89 -7.37
CA ILE A 61 -11.06 2.11 -8.16
C ILE A 61 -12.55 2.37 -8.45
N TRP A 62 -12.99 3.57 -8.12
CA TRP A 62 -14.36 4.07 -8.25
C TRP A 62 -14.47 5.20 -9.29
N SER A 63 -13.48 5.32 -10.20
CA SER A 63 -13.49 6.25 -11.33
C SER A 63 -12.83 5.65 -12.57
N MET A 64 -13.56 5.64 -13.70
CA MET A 64 -13.05 5.19 -15.00
C MET A 64 -11.86 6.02 -15.49
N GLU A 65 -11.84 7.32 -15.18
CA GLU A 65 -10.72 8.21 -15.54
C GLU A 65 -9.42 7.78 -14.84
N LYS A 66 -9.55 7.23 -13.63
CA LYS A 66 -8.44 6.77 -12.79
C LYS A 66 -8.05 5.32 -13.02
N ALA A 67 -8.87 4.55 -13.74
CA ALA A 67 -8.55 3.15 -14.08
C ALA A 67 -7.22 3.01 -14.84
N ARG A 68 -6.82 4.04 -15.61
CA ARG A 68 -5.52 4.07 -16.30
C ARG A 68 -4.31 4.09 -15.35
N GLU A 69 -4.49 4.52 -14.11
CA GLU A 69 -3.43 4.59 -13.09
C GLU A 69 -3.22 3.22 -12.41
N ILE A 70 -4.11 2.23 -12.60
CA ILE A 70 -4.00 0.90 -11.99
C ILE A 70 -2.66 0.26 -12.31
N ALA A 71 -2.22 0.32 -13.57
CA ALA A 71 -0.98 -0.35 -13.97
C ALA A 71 0.24 0.20 -13.23
N GLU A 72 0.32 1.52 -13.06
CA GLU A 72 1.41 2.19 -12.33
C GLU A 72 1.37 1.88 -10.84
N ILE A 73 0.19 1.93 -10.22
CA ILE A 73 0.00 1.59 -8.79
C ILE A 73 0.36 0.12 -8.55
N ASN A 74 -0.13 -0.77 -9.42
CA ASN A 74 0.12 -2.20 -9.36
C ASN A 74 1.62 -2.50 -9.43
N GLN A 75 2.35 -1.87 -10.36
CA GLN A 75 3.79 -2.05 -10.47
C GLN A 75 4.53 -1.57 -9.23
N ALA A 76 4.16 -0.40 -8.68
CA ALA A 76 4.80 0.12 -7.46
C ALA A 76 4.60 -0.80 -6.23
N ILE A 77 3.46 -1.49 -6.14
CA ILE A 77 3.20 -2.47 -5.08
C ILE A 77 3.99 -3.76 -5.31
N LEU A 78 4.06 -4.24 -6.55
CA LEU A 78 4.87 -5.41 -6.89
C LEU A 78 6.36 -5.18 -6.60
N ASP A 79 6.88 -4.02 -6.95
CA ASP A 79 8.27 -3.62 -6.65
C ASP A 79 8.51 -3.59 -5.12
N PHE A 80 7.51 -3.16 -4.34
CA PHE A 80 7.56 -3.21 -2.87
C PHE A 80 7.60 -4.65 -2.33
N TYR A 81 6.77 -5.55 -2.85
CA TYR A 81 6.79 -6.96 -2.44
C TYR A 81 8.09 -7.66 -2.81
N GLU A 82 8.62 -7.41 -4.00
CA GLU A 82 9.92 -7.95 -4.42
C GLU A 82 11.04 -7.48 -3.47
N ALA A 83 11.05 -6.18 -3.12
CA ALA A 83 12.03 -5.61 -2.19
C ALA A 83 11.91 -6.20 -0.76
N GLU A 84 10.70 -6.57 -0.32
CA GLU A 84 10.46 -7.26 0.95
C GLU A 84 10.73 -8.77 0.89
N GLY A 85 11.04 -9.32 -0.29
CA GLY A 85 11.18 -10.77 -0.48
C GLY A 85 9.86 -11.54 -0.37
N ILE A 86 8.72 -10.84 -0.47
CA ILE A 86 7.38 -11.41 -0.53
C ILE A 86 7.17 -11.89 -1.96
N LYS A 87 7.16 -13.22 -2.15
CA LYS A 87 6.89 -13.87 -3.44
C LYS A 87 5.58 -14.64 -3.35
N GLU A 88 4.87 -14.73 -4.48
CA GLU A 88 3.67 -15.58 -4.64
C GLU A 88 3.91 -17.03 -4.19
#